data_AF-A0A147JDD0-F1
#
_entry.id   AF-A0A147JDD0-F1
#
_cell.length_a   1.000
_cell.length_b   1.000
_cell.length_c   1.000
_cell.angle_alpha   90.00
_cell.angle_beta   90.00
_cell.angle_gamma   90.00
#
_symmetry.space_group_name_H-M   'P 1'
#
loop_
_entity.id
_entity.type
_entity.pdbx_description
1 polymer ?
#
loop_
_entity_poly.entity_id
_entity_poly.type
_entity_poly.pdbx_seq_one_letter_code
_entity_poly.pdbx_strand_id
1 'polypeptide(L)'
;MTNASHLNDSTIIGAEAAHFGKMAADWWDPKGSSAMLHRLNPPRLRYIREQIDLHWDADGQGFTPLSGKRALDVGCGAGLLCEPLARLGAEVTGLDAAPENVAVAAAHAAQSGLDIHYRAGSVEGLEGHRVEWVT
;
A
#
# COMPACT_ATOMS: atom_id res chain seq x y z
N MET A 1 -36.07 20.59 10.13
CA MET A 1 -35.08 21.69 10.21
C MET A 1 -34.18 21.33 11.37
N THR A 2 -32.92 20.96 11.24
CA THR A 2 -31.83 21.56 10.44
C THR A 2 -30.89 20.48 9.89
N ASN A 3 -30.39 20.71 8.67
CA ASN A 3 -29.33 19.96 8.01
C ASN A 3 -28.08 19.87 8.89
N ALA A 4 -27.67 18.66 9.24
CA ALA A 4 -26.26 18.40 9.51
C ALA A 4 -25.60 18.13 8.15
N SER A 5 -25.04 19.19 7.54
CA SER A 5 -24.07 19.02 6.48
C SER A 5 -22.87 18.29 7.06
N HIS A 6 -22.76 16.99 6.84
CA HIS A 6 -21.47 16.32 6.89
C HIS A 6 -20.61 16.99 5.83
N LEU A 7 -19.78 17.94 6.27
CA LEU A 7 -18.65 18.38 5.48
C LEU A 7 -17.84 17.10 5.19
N ASN A 8 -17.49 16.91 3.92
CA ASN A 8 -16.57 15.86 3.51
C ASN A 8 -15.22 16.18 4.19
N ASP A 9 -15.00 15.65 5.39
CA ASP A 9 -13.78 15.81 6.20
C ASP A 9 -12.65 14.94 5.64
N SER A 10 -12.43 15.01 4.33
CA SER A 10 -11.31 14.33 3.68
C SER A 10 -10.05 15.15 3.86
N THR A 11 -9.01 14.52 4.38
CA THR A 11 -7.66 15.11 4.48
C THR A 11 -6.90 15.07 3.14
N ILE A 12 -7.50 14.51 2.08
CA ILE A 12 -6.90 14.41 0.76
C ILE A 12 -6.80 15.79 0.10
N ILE A 13 -5.58 16.17 -0.26
CA ILE A 13 -5.30 17.31 -1.13
C ILE A 13 -5.43 16.84 -2.58
N GLY A 14 -6.54 17.15 -3.24
CA GLY A 14 -6.83 16.65 -4.60
C GLY A 14 -5.76 17.01 -5.65
N ALA A 15 -5.08 18.15 -5.49
CA ALA A 15 -4.00 18.55 -6.38
C ALA A 15 -2.78 17.60 -6.28
N GLU A 16 -2.45 17.12 -5.08
CA GLU A 16 -1.36 16.16 -4.86
C GLU A 16 -1.72 14.79 -5.43
N ALA A 17 -2.95 14.31 -5.17
CA ALA A 17 -3.44 13.06 -5.74
C ALA A 17 -3.37 13.09 -7.29
N ALA A 18 -3.82 14.18 -7.90
CA ALA A 18 -3.73 14.35 -9.36
C ALA A 18 -2.28 14.49 -9.87
N HIS A 19 -1.37 15.08 -9.08
CA HIS A 19 0.05 15.17 -9.44
C HIS A 19 0.68 13.78 -9.52
N PHE A 20 0.52 12.97 -8.48
CA PHE A 20 1.06 11.60 -8.43
C PHE A 20 0.36 10.66 -9.42
N GLY A 21 -0.95 10.80 -9.62
CA GLY A 21 -1.70 10.00 -10.59
C GLY A 21 -1.18 10.15 -12.03
N LYS A 22 -0.70 11.34 -12.41
CA LYS A 22 -0.06 11.56 -13.73
C LYS A 22 1.25 10.80 -13.91
N MET A 23 1.89 10.41 -12.82
CA MET A 23 3.18 9.70 -12.80
C MET A 23 3.00 8.17 -12.70
N ALA A 24 1.76 7.68 -12.60
CA ALA A 24 1.45 6.27 -12.32
C ALA A 24 2.03 5.30 -13.36
N ALA A 25 2.00 5.66 -14.65
CA ALA A 25 2.44 4.77 -15.74
C ALA A 25 3.94 4.42 -15.67
N ASP A 26 4.77 5.37 -15.23
CA ASP A 26 6.23 5.19 -15.10
C ASP A 26 6.64 4.64 -13.72
N TRP A 27 5.68 4.36 -12.83
CA TRP A 27 5.96 4.07 -11.43
C TRP A 27 6.78 2.80 -11.20
N TRP A 28 6.68 1.83 -12.11
CA TRP A 28 7.44 0.58 -12.06
C TRP A 28 8.72 0.59 -12.89
N ASP A 29 9.05 1.69 -13.58
CA ASP A 29 10.36 1.86 -14.20
C ASP A 29 11.41 2.21 -13.13
N PRO A 30 12.43 1.35 -12.88
CA PRO A 30 13.47 1.62 -11.89
C PRO A 30 14.33 2.87 -12.21
N LYS A 31 14.24 3.39 -13.43
CA LYS A 31 14.91 4.61 -13.90
C LYS A 31 13.94 5.77 -14.16
N GLY A 32 12.64 5.56 -13.93
CA GLY A 32 11.59 6.53 -14.14
C GLY A 32 11.45 7.54 -12.99
N SER A 33 10.30 8.19 -12.94
CA SER A 33 10.01 9.26 -11.97
C SER A 33 10.06 8.81 -10.50
N SER A 34 9.87 7.51 -10.24
CA SER A 34 9.90 6.88 -8.91
C SER A 34 11.23 6.19 -8.60
N ALA A 35 12.29 6.37 -9.40
CA ALA A 35 13.57 5.66 -9.27
C ALA A 35 14.15 5.68 -7.84
N MET A 36 13.97 6.78 -7.10
CA MET A 36 14.43 6.86 -5.70
C MET A 36 13.65 5.92 -4.78
N LEU A 37 12.36 5.71 -4.98
CA LEU A 37 11.56 4.74 -4.22
C LEU A 37 12.01 3.32 -4.50
N HIS A 38 12.35 2.98 -5.74
CA HIS A 38 12.93 1.67 -6.09
C HIS A 38 14.25 1.42 -5.37
N ARG A 39 15.12 2.43 -5.28
CA ARG A 39 16.40 2.33 -4.56
C ARG A 39 16.22 2.25 -3.04
N LEU A 40 15.19 2.89 -2.50
CA LEU A 40 14.84 2.85 -1.08
C LEU A 40 14.12 1.56 -0.67
N ASN A 41 13.44 0.89 -1.60
CA ASN A 41 12.59 -0.25 -1.27
C ASN A 41 13.38 -1.40 -0.61
N PRO A 42 14.57 -1.83 -1.08
CA PRO A 42 15.33 -2.90 -0.44
C PRO A 42 15.68 -2.63 1.05
N PRO A 43 16.29 -1.50 1.44
CA PRO A 43 16.55 -1.25 2.86
C PRO A 43 15.27 -1.06 3.68
N ARG A 44 14.22 -0.46 3.11
CA ARG A 44 12.90 -0.35 3.76
C ARG A 44 12.31 -1.73 4.05
N LEU A 45 12.31 -2.63 3.07
CA LEU A 45 11.79 -3.99 3.21
C LEU A 45 12.57 -4.80 4.23
N ARG A 46 13.90 -4.66 4.28
CA ARG A 46 14.71 -5.30 5.31
C ARG A 46 14.29 -4.84 6.70
N TYR A 47 14.15 -3.53 6.92
CA TYR A 47 13.68 -3.01 8.21
C TYR A 47 12.29 -3.53 8.57
N ILE A 48 11.33 -3.47 7.63
CA ILE A 48 9.97 -3.98 7.84
C ILE A 48 10.00 -5.47 8.22
N ARG A 49 10.78 -6.28 7.50
CA ARG A 49 10.94 -7.70 7.78
C ARG A 49 11.47 -7.94 9.19
N GLU A 50 12.52 -7.23 9.60
CA GLU A 50 13.09 -7.32 10.95
C GLU A 50 12.05 -6.95 12.02
N GLN A 51 11.25 -5.89 11.79
CA GLN A 51 10.20 -5.49 12.73
C GLN A 51 9.07 -6.52 12.81
N ILE A 52 8.69 -7.15 11.69
CA ILE A 52 7.70 -8.24 11.66
C ILE A 52 8.19 -9.43 12.51
N ASP A 53 9.44 -9.85 12.29
CA ASP A 53 9.99 -10.99 13.03
C ASP A 53 10.05 -10.69 14.53
N LEU A 54 10.51 -9.48 14.91
CA LEU A 54 10.56 -9.05 16.31
C LEU A 54 9.17 -8.95 16.96
N HIS A 55 8.17 -8.46 16.23
CA HIS A 55 6.84 -8.23 16.77
C HIS A 55 6.07 -9.53 17.06
N TRP A 56 6.26 -10.56 16.23
CA TRP A 56 5.59 -11.86 16.38
C TRP A 56 6.49 -12.99 16.86
N ASP A 57 7.70 -12.67 17.35
CA ASP A 57 8.69 -13.65 17.82
C ASP A 57 8.95 -14.76 16.79
N ALA A 58 9.08 -14.36 15.51
CA ALA A 58 9.39 -15.29 14.43
C ALA A 58 10.89 -15.62 14.43
N ASP A 59 11.24 -16.79 13.89
CA ASP A 59 12.62 -17.28 13.82
C ASP A 59 13.52 -16.52 12.82
N GLY A 60 12.96 -15.59 12.06
CA GLY A 60 13.64 -14.85 11.00
C GLY A 60 14.06 -15.69 9.78
N GLN A 61 13.70 -16.97 9.73
CA GLN A 61 14.08 -17.90 8.66
C GLN A 61 12.91 -18.20 7.71
N GLY A 62 11.67 -18.07 8.19
CA GLY A 62 10.47 -18.29 7.36
C GLY A 62 10.36 -17.30 6.18
N PHE A 63 9.86 -17.78 5.05
CA PHE A 63 9.59 -16.93 3.87
C PHE A 63 8.28 -16.13 3.99
N THR A 64 7.32 -16.63 4.77
CA THR A 64 5.98 -16.03 4.90
C THR A 64 5.62 -15.68 6.35
N PRO A 65 6.39 -14.79 7.02
CA PRO A 65 6.16 -14.44 8.43
C PRO A 65 4.82 -13.75 8.69
N LEU A 66 4.15 -13.25 7.65
CA LEU A 66 2.83 -12.63 7.74
C LEU A 66 1.68 -13.59 7.39
N SER A 67 1.94 -14.90 7.26
CA SER A 67 0.89 -15.89 6.97
C SER A 67 -0.30 -15.76 7.92
N GLY A 68 -1.51 -15.62 7.37
CA GLY A 68 -2.75 -15.48 8.13
C GLY A 68 -2.94 -14.11 8.79
N LYS A 69 -2.15 -13.10 8.43
CA LYS A 69 -2.27 -11.72 8.91
C LYS A 69 -2.74 -10.80 7.79
N ARG A 70 -3.48 -9.75 8.15
CA ARG A 70 -3.88 -8.69 7.21
C ARG A 70 -2.96 -7.51 7.36
N ALA A 71 -2.46 -7.02 6.23
CA ALA A 71 -1.62 -5.84 6.15
C ALA A 71 -2.32 -4.72 5.37
N LEU A 72 -2.23 -3.50 5.87
CA LEU A 72 -2.67 -2.29 5.18
C LEU A 72 -1.46 -1.43 4.81
N ASP A 73 -1.33 -1.06 3.54
CA ASP A 73 -0.32 -0.10 3.08
C ASP A 73 -1.01 1.22 2.72
N VAL A 74 -0.76 2.28 3.51
CA VAL A 74 -1.42 3.58 3.35
C VAL A 74 -0.58 4.52 2.49
N GLY A 75 -1.16 5.06 1.42
CA GLY A 75 -0.40 5.76 0.39
C GLY A 75 0.42 4.78 -0.43
N CYS A 76 -0.18 3.65 -0.82
CA CYS A 76 0.54 2.53 -1.45
C CYS A 76 1.11 2.87 -2.84
N GLY A 77 0.70 3.97 -3.45
CA GLY A 77 1.03 4.33 -4.82
C GLY A 77 0.72 3.19 -5.78
N ALA A 78 1.64 2.90 -6.70
CA ALA A 78 1.49 1.77 -7.62
C ALA A 78 1.87 0.39 -7.01
N GLY A 79 1.94 0.25 -5.68
CA GLY A 79 2.02 -1.06 -5.02
C GLY A 79 3.42 -1.62 -4.76
N LEU A 80 4.47 -0.79 -4.79
CA LEU A 80 5.87 -1.23 -4.59
C LEU A 80 6.13 -1.95 -3.26
N LEU A 81 5.37 -1.62 -2.21
CA LEU A 81 5.48 -2.25 -0.90
C LEU A 81 4.43 -3.36 -0.70
N CYS A 82 3.21 -3.14 -1.18
CA CYS A 82 2.13 -4.12 -1.17
C CYS A 82 2.56 -5.49 -1.71
N GLU A 83 3.25 -5.54 -2.86
CA GLU A 83 3.63 -6.84 -3.44
C GLU A 83 4.61 -7.64 -2.59
N PRO A 84 5.72 -7.07 -2.08
CA PRO A 84 6.53 -7.73 -1.07
C PRO A 84 5.75 -8.19 0.16
N LEU A 85 4.80 -7.40 0.69
CA LEU A 85 3.99 -7.80 1.85
C LEU A 85 3.13 -9.03 1.52
N ALA A 86 2.55 -9.09 0.32
CA ALA A 86 1.80 -10.26 -0.15
C ALA A 86 2.71 -11.48 -0.29
N ARG A 87 3.93 -11.31 -0.83
CA ARG A 87 4.95 -12.37 -0.91
C ARG A 87 5.44 -12.84 0.47
N LEU A 88 5.38 -11.99 1.49
CA LEU A 88 5.60 -12.35 2.90
C LEU A 88 4.39 -13.06 3.55
N GLY A 89 3.32 -13.33 2.79
CA GLY A 89 2.18 -14.14 3.21
C GLY A 89 0.99 -13.37 3.77
N ALA A 90 0.99 -12.04 3.72
CA ALA A 90 -0.12 -11.23 4.20
C ALA A 90 -1.31 -11.24 3.23
N GLU A 91 -2.51 -11.12 3.78
CA GLU A 91 -3.69 -10.62 3.05
C GLU A 91 -3.57 -9.09 2.98
N VAL A 92 -3.22 -8.55 1.80
CA VAL A 92 -2.84 -7.14 1.67
C VAL A 92 -4.01 -6.31 1.14
N THR A 93 -4.27 -5.19 1.83
CA THR A 93 -5.02 -4.06 1.28
C THR A 93 -4.08 -2.88 1.03
N GLY A 94 -4.06 -2.37 -0.21
CA GLY A 94 -3.37 -1.12 -0.54
C GLY A 94 -4.39 0.02 -0.65
N LEU A 95 -4.12 1.14 0.02
CA LEU A 95 -4.94 2.35 -0.05
C LEU A 95 -4.14 3.50 -0.64
N ASP A 96 -4.68 4.18 -1.65
CA ASP A 96 -4.09 5.42 -2.17
C ASP A 96 -5.16 6.44 -2.55
N ALA A 97 -4.83 7.73 -2.48
CA ALA A 97 -5.76 8.80 -2.83
C ALA A 97 -5.95 8.95 -4.34
N ALA A 98 -4.98 8.52 -5.15
CA ALA A 98 -5.00 8.65 -6.62
C ALA A 98 -5.54 7.36 -7.28
N PRO A 99 -6.72 7.40 -7.92
CA PRO A 99 -7.28 6.23 -8.62
C PRO A 99 -6.36 5.67 -9.72
N GLU A 100 -5.59 6.53 -10.39
CA GLU A 100 -4.64 6.12 -11.43
C GLU A 100 -3.51 5.25 -10.87
N ASN A 101 -2.99 5.59 -9.67
CA ASN A 101 -1.99 4.77 -8.98
C ASN A 101 -2.55 3.39 -8.62
N VAL A 102 -3.75 3.36 -8.03
CA VAL A 102 -4.47 2.13 -7.66
C VAL A 102 -4.69 1.23 -8.87
N ALA A 103 -5.07 1.80 -10.01
CA ALA A 103 -5.28 1.04 -11.24
C ALA A 103 -3.97 0.40 -11.74
N VAL A 104 -2.85 1.14 -11.73
CA VAL A 104 -1.53 0.59 -12.10
C VAL A 104 -1.08 -0.49 -11.10
N ALA A 105 -1.30 -0.28 -9.81
CA ALA A 105 -0.97 -1.25 -8.77
C ALA A 105 -1.71 -2.57 -8.98
N ALA A 106 -3.03 -2.51 -9.18
CA ALA A 106 -3.85 -3.69 -9.42
C ALA A 106 -3.44 -4.43 -10.69
N ALA A 107 -3.16 -3.69 -11.77
CA ALA A 107 -2.69 -4.29 -13.03
C ALA A 107 -1.33 -4.98 -12.87
N HIS A 108 -0.38 -4.39 -12.13
CA HIS A 108 0.94 -4.96 -11.91
C HIS A 108 0.89 -6.19 -10.98
N ALA A 109 0.08 -6.14 -9.91
CA ALA A 109 -0.15 -7.28 -9.03
C ALA A 109 -0.77 -8.47 -9.78
N ALA A 110 -1.77 -8.21 -10.64
CA ALA A 110 -2.39 -9.24 -11.47
C ALA A 110 -1.38 -9.90 -12.44
N GLN A 111 -0.52 -9.10 -13.08
CA GLN A 111 0.57 -9.62 -13.92
C GLN A 111 1.58 -10.46 -13.12
N SER A 112 1.79 -10.09 -11.85
CA SER A 112 2.66 -10.80 -10.92
C SER A 112 2.01 -12.03 -10.27
N GLY A 113 0.73 -12.31 -10.55
CA GLY A 113 -0.03 -13.41 -9.94
C GLY A 113 -0.28 -13.23 -8.45
N LEU A 114 -0.34 -12.00 -7.96
CA LEU A 114 -0.56 -11.68 -6.56
C LEU A 114 -2.01 -11.24 -6.32
N ASP A 115 -2.62 -11.79 -5.26
CA ASP A 115 -3.94 -11.39 -4.80
C ASP A 115 -3.80 -10.26 -3.77
N ILE A 116 -4.08 -9.03 -4.22
CA ILE A 116 -3.96 -7.81 -3.41
C ILE A 116 -5.19 -6.94 -3.65
N HIS A 117 -5.83 -6.52 -2.57
CA HIS A 117 -7.00 -5.67 -2.64
C HIS A 117 -6.60 -4.19 -2.64
N TYR A 118 -6.71 -3.52 -3.79
CA TYR A 118 -6.42 -2.09 -3.90
C TYR A 118 -7.69 -1.24 -3.84
N ARG A 119 -7.64 -0.15 -3.08
CA ARG A 119 -8.76 0.80 -2.94
C ARG A 119 -8.27 2.23 -3.14
N ALA A 120 -8.99 2.99 -3.96
CA ALA A 120 -8.83 4.44 -4.03
C ALA A 120 -9.67 5.11 -2.93
N GLY A 121 -9.08 6.03 -2.18
CA GLY A 121 -9.80 6.78 -1.16
C GLY A 121 -8.91 7.24 -0.01
N SER A 122 -9.57 7.63 1.08
CA SER A 122 -8.94 8.14 2.29
C SER A 122 -8.95 7.09 3.41
N VAL A 123 -8.10 7.28 4.42
CA VAL A 123 -8.00 6.37 5.57
C VAL A 123 -9.27 6.39 6.39
N GLU A 124 -9.95 7.54 6.47
CA GLU A 124 -11.25 7.71 7.13
C GLU A 124 -12.32 6.79 6.50
N GLY A 125 -12.19 6.45 5.21
CA GLY A 125 -13.06 5.51 4.52
C GLY A 125 -12.83 4.04 4.89
N LEU A 126 -11.82 3.72 5.72
CA LEU A 126 -11.52 2.38 6.23
C LEU A 126 -12.07 2.15 7.66
N GLU A 127 -13.04 2.93 8.11
CA GLU A 127 -13.67 2.72 9.42
C GLU A 127 -14.11 1.26 9.64
N GLY A 128 -13.72 0.68 10.77
CA GLY A 128 -14.04 -0.69 11.13
C GLY A 128 -13.18 -1.78 10.46
N HIS A 129 -12.27 -1.42 9.54
CA HIS A 129 -11.29 -2.37 9.00
C HIS A 129 -10.29 -2.79 10.08
N ARG A 130 -10.15 -4.10 10.30
CA ARG A 130 -9.16 -4.66 11.23
C ARG A 130 -7.97 -5.16 10.45
N VAL A 131 -6.78 -4.81 10.92
CA VAL A 131 -5.51 -5.24 10.37
C VAL A 131 -4.51 -5.52 11.49
N GLU A 132 -3.57 -6.41 11.21
CA GLU A 132 -2.50 -6.80 12.12
C GLU A 132 -1.21 -6.01 11.84
N TRP A 133 -1.08 -5.41 10.66
CA TRP A 133 0.09 -4.62 10.25
C TRP A 133 -0.32 -3.41 9.41
N VAL A 134 0.33 -2.26 9.61
CA VAL A 134 0.15 -1.05 8.80
C VAL A 134 1.52 -0.53 8.35
N THR A 135 1.66 -0.20 7.06
CA THR A 135 2.82 0.49 6.49
C THR A 135 2.48 1.87 5.95
#